data_AF-A0A0R2NGS7-F1
#
_entry.id   AF-A0A0R2NGS7-F1
#
_cell.length_a   1.000
_cell.length_b   1.000
_cell.length_c   1.000
_cell.angle_alpha   90.00
_cell.angle_beta   90.00
_cell.angle_gamma   90.00
#
_symmetry.space_group_name_H-M   'P 1'
#
loop_
_entity.id
_entity.type
_entity.pdbx_description
1 polymer ?
#
loop_
_entity_poly.entity_id
_entity_poly.type
_entity_poly.pdbx_seq_one_letter_code
_entity_poly.pdbx_strand_id
1 'polypeptide(L)'
;MGIMPVMETAQQIMRQYPDVRVNLRSADEEPILADLDAGILEFGIIKGNRPLNNYNTLVLPAKNHWCAIMRADEPFAQQEKIRPIDLVGRPLITSRQAYKHGLFQKWSNTLYDQLNFVGTFNLAFNGSLLVKTRAAIALLYDQLVDVSPASGFRPPA
;
A
#
# COMPACT_ATOMS: atom_id res chain seq x y z
N MET A 1 -1.88 -7.36 -8.33
CA MET A 1 -2.35 -6.26 -7.48
C MET A 1 -3.77 -6.60 -7.05
N GLY A 2 -4.12 -6.46 -5.77
CA GLY A 2 -5.42 -6.98 -5.28
C GLY A 2 -6.68 -6.39 -5.91
N ILE A 3 -6.59 -5.23 -6.56
CA ILE A 3 -7.73 -4.58 -7.23
C ILE A 3 -8.00 -5.12 -8.63
N MET A 4 -7.04 -5.85 -9.24
CA MET A 4 -7.10 -6.16 -10.67
C MET A 4 -8.35 -6.95 -11.07
N PRO A 5 -8.80 -7.98 -10.32
CA PRO A 5 -10.04 -8.69 -10.65
C PRO A 5 -11.29 -7.78 -10.73
N VAL A 6 -11.32 -6.68 -9.96
CA VAL A 6 -12.41 -5.70 -9.99
C VAL A 6 -12.32 -4.86 -11.27
N MET A 7 -11.11 -4.47 -11.68
CA MET A 7 -10.89 -3.73 -12.94
C MET A 7 -11.23 -4.59 -14.17
N GLU A 8 -10.88 -5.88 -14.14
CA GLU A 8 -11.29 -6.87 -15.14
C GLU A 8 -12.82 -6.98 -15.25
N THR A 9 -13.50 -7.09 -14.11
CA THR A 9 -14.97 -7.15 -14.07
C THR A 9 -15.60 -5.85 -14.60
N ALA A 10 -15.09 -4.70 -14.18
CA ALA A 10 -15.57 -3.40 -14.66
C ALA A 10 -15.39 -3.28 -16.19
N GLN A 11 -14.27 -3.76 -16.72
CA GLN A 11 -14.01 -3.79 -18.15
C GLN A 11 -15.00 -4.68 -18.92
N GLN A 12 -15.40 -5.83 -18.37
CA GLN A 12 -16.40 -6.71 -18.96
C GLN A 12 -17.78 -6.03 -18.99
N ILE A 13 -18.16 -5.37 -17.89
CA ILE A 13 -19.42 -4.62 -17.78
C ILE A 13 -19.46 -3.49 -18.80
N MET A 14 -18.39 -2.69 -18.90
CA MET A 14 -18.30 -1.59 -19.88
C MET A 14 -18.41 -2.08 -21.33
N ARG A 15 -17.87 -3.28 -21.63
CA ARG A 15 -17.99 -3.88 -22.96
C ARG A 15 -19.41 -4.38 -23.25
N GLN A 16 -20.07 -4.96 -22.27
CA GLN A 16 -21.41 -5.50 -22.42
C GLN A 16 -22.49 -4.40 -22.43
N TYR A 17 -22.25 -3.30 -21.72
CA TYR A 17 -23.19 -2.19 -21.54
C TYR A 17 -22.51 -0.85 -21.86
N PRO A 18 -22.55 -0.39 -23.12
CA PRO A 18 -21.80 0.80 -23.58
C PRO A 18 -22.17 2.13 -22.89
N ASP A 19 -23.36 2.22 -22.30
CA ASP A 19 -23.83 3.41 -21.59
C ASP A 19 -23.26 3.51 -20.16
N VAL A 20 -22.67 2.42 -19.63
CA VAL A 20 -22.04 2.42 -18.30
C VAL A 20 -20.79 3.27 -18.33
N ARG A 21 -20.72 4.26 -17.44
CA ARG A 21 -19.54 5.09 -17.22
C ARG A 21 -18.97 4.84 -15.83
N VAL A 22 -17.65 4.66 -15.76
CA VAL A 22 -16.94 4.39 -14.51
C VAL A 22 -16.22 5.65 -14.04
N ASN A 23 -16.39 5.98 -12.76
CA ASN A 23 -15.63 7.03 -12.08
C ASN A 23 -14.77 6.38 -10.98
N LEU A 24 -13.44 6.45 -11.11
CA LEU A 24 -12.52 5.85 -10.14
C LEU A 24 -12.01 6.93 -9.17
N ARG A 25 -12.26 6.73 -7.87
CA ARG A 25 -11.76 7.59 -6.81
C ARG A 25 -10.77 6.85 -5.93
N SER A 26 -9.59 7.45 -5.72
CA SER A 26 -8.56 6.95 -4.81
C SER A 26 -8.37 7.93 -3.68
N ALA A 27 -8.60 7.49 -2.45
CA ALA A 27 -8.38 8.27 -1.26
C ALA A 27 -8.01 7.35 -0.09
N ASP A 28 -7.66 7.95 1.04
CA ASP A 28 -7.61 7.21 2.29
C ASP A 28 -9.01 6.74 2.69
N GLU A 29 -9.05 5.78 3.61
CA GLU A 29 -10.29 5.15 4.05
C GLU A 29 -11.36 6.14 4.52
N GLU A 30 -11.00 7.10 5.38
CA GLU A 30 -11.97 8.02 6.00
C GLU A 30 -12.80 8.78 4.95
N PRO A 31 -12.20 9.44 3.94
CA PRO A 31 -12.95 10.00 2.82
C PRO A 31 -13.82 8.99 2.07
N ILE A 32 -13.33 7.79 1.80
CA ILE A 32 -14.08 6.77 1.05
C ILE A 32 -15.33 6.34 1.83
N LEU A 33 -15.22 6.10 3.13
CA LEU A 33 -16.36 5.75 3.97
C LEU A 33 -17.38 6.89 4.06
N ALA A 34 -16.91 8.13 4.20
CA ALA A 34 -17.80 9.29 4.21
C ALA A 34 -18.56 9.46 2.88
N ASP A 35 -17.90 9.24 1.75
CA ASP A 35 -18.54 9.28 0.43
C ASP A 35 -19.55 8.11 0.25
N LEU A 36 -19.28 6.93 0.81
CA LEU A 36 -20.24 5.81 0.82
C LEU A 36 -21.48 6.14 1.65
N ASP A 37 -21.29 6.67 2.86
CA ASP A 37 -22.38 7.06 3.76
C ASP A 37 -23.25 8.18 3.15
N ALA A 38 -22.63 9.08 2.38
CA ALA A 38 -23.32 10.15 1.68
C ALA A 38 -23.98 9.70 0.35
N GLY A 39 -23.81 8.44 -0.08
CA GLY A 39 -24.33 7.94 -1.36
C GLY A 39 -23.63 8.52 -2.59
N ILE A 40 -22.43 9.06 -2.43
CA ILE A 40 -21.59 9.58 -3.51
C ILE A 40 -20.87 8.45 -4.25
N LEU A 41 -20.50 7.39 -3.53
CA LEU A 41 -19.89 6.18 -4.09
C LEU A 41 -20.88 5.01 -3.98
N GLU A 42 -20.95 4.19 -5.03
CA GLU A 42 -21.78 2.98 -5.02
C GLU A 42 -21.12 1.85 -4.22
N PHE A 43 -19.79 1.75 -4.25
CA PHE A 43 -19.01 0.79 -3.45
C PHE A 43 -17.57 1.26 -3.28
N GLY A 44 -16.89 0.72 -2.25
CA GLY A 44 -15.49 1.02 -1.93
C GLY A 44 -14.64 -0.23 -1.85
N ILE A 45 -13.37 -0.12 -2.25
CA ILE A 45 -12.37 -1.18 -2.09
C ILE A 45 -11.41 -0.76 -0.99
N ILE A 46 -11.58 -1.36 0.19
CA ILE A 46 -10.88 -0.98 1.41
C ILE A 46 -9.84 -2.06 1.76
N LYS A 47 -8.63 -1.63 2.09
CA LYS A 47 -7.53 -2.52 2.50
C LYS A 47 -7.49 -2.66 4.02
N GLY A 48 -7.20 -3.86 4.50
CA GLY A 48 -7.01 -4.14 5.92
C GLY A 48 -8.16 -4.92 6.54
N ASN A 49 -7.98 -5.34 7.79
CA ASN A 49 -8.98 -6.08 8.55
C ASN A 49 -9.55 -5.18 9.64
N ARG A 50 -10.78 -4.72 9.47
CA ARG A 50 -11.47 -3.86 10.44
C ARG A 50 -12.99 -4.03 10.34
N PRO A 51 -13.74 -3.70 11.39
CA PRO A 51 -15.19 -3.80 11.36
C PRO A 51 -15.77 -2.78 10.37
N LEU A 52 -16.51 -3.30 9.38
CA LEU A 52 -17.29 -2.54 8.40
C LEU A 52 -18.78 -2.85 8.60
N ASN A 53 -19.22 -2.79 9.86
CA ASN A 53 -20.53 -3.33 10.29
C ASN A 53 -21.74 -2.65 9.63
N ASN A 54 -21.56 -1.43 9.12
CA ASN A 54 -22.59 -0.68 8.42
C ASN A 54 -22.68 -1.01 6.93
N TYR A 55 -21.81 -1.89 6.42
CA TYR A 55 -21.69 -2.19 4.99
C TYR A 55 -21.81 -3.69 4.71
N ASN A 56 -22.39 -4.03 3.57
CA ASN A 56 -22.24 -5.35 2.99
C ASN A 56 -20.80 -5.49 2.47
N THR A 57 -20.12 -6.57 2.84
CA THR A 57 -18.70 -6.76 2.51
C THR A 57 -18.45 -8.06 1.77
N LEU A 58 -17.52 -8.00 0.82
CA LEU A 58 -16.95 -9.15 0.13
C LEU A 58 -15.44 -9.08 0.24
N VAL A 59 -14.82 -10.19 0.63
CA VAL A 59 -13.36 -10.27 0.72
C VAL A 59 -12.81 -10.68 -0.63
N LEU A 60 -12.01 -9.82 -1.25
CA LEU A 60 -11.31 -10.17 -2.48
C LEU A 60 -10.27 -11.28 -2.21
N PRO A 61 -10.10 -12.27 -3.11
CA PRO A 61 -9.23 -13.42 -2.88
C PRO A 61 -7.73 -13.06 -2.88
N ALA A 62 -7.38 -11.87 -3.35
CA ALA A 62 -6.01 -11.42 -3.45
C ALA A 62 -5.41 -11.08 -2.08
N LYS A 63 -4.21 -11.59 -1.83
CA LYS A 63 -3.39 -11.24 -0.67
C LYS A 63 -2.34 -10.22 -1.10
N ASN A 64 -2.20 -9.14 -0.33
CA ASN A 64 -1.11 -8.18 -0.51
C ASN A 64 0.00 -8.50 0.48
N HIS A 65 1.26 -8.42 0.05
CA HIS A 65 2.43 -8.63 0.88
C HIS A 65 3.08 -7.29 1.21
N TRP A 66 3.52 -7.10 2.45
CA TRP A 66 4.33 -5.93 2.80
C TRP A 66 5.77 -6.17 2.38
N CYS A 67 6.41 -5.15 1.83
CA CYS A 67 7.81 -5.17 1.43
C CYS A 67 8.49 -3.85 1.80
N ALA A 68 9.82 -3.88 1.85
CA ALA A 68 10.65 -2.69 1.97
C ALA A 68 11.17 -2.29 0.58
N ILE A 69 10.74 -1.13 0.09
CA ILE A 69 11.24 -0.52 -1.14
C ILE A 69 12.43 0.36 -0.80
N MET A 70 13.55 0.04 -1.46
CA MET A 70 14.83 0.71 -1.34
C MET A 70 15.53 0.67 -2.70
N ARG A 71 16.57 1.48 -2.87
CA ARG A 71 17.37 1.42 -4.09
C ARG A 71 18.13 0.10 -4.18
N ALA A 72 18.43 -0.33 -5.41
CA ALA A 72 19.15 -1.57 -5.66
C ALA A 72 20.61 -1.56 -5.17
N ASP A 73 21.20 -0.37 -4.94
CA ASP A 73 22.56 -0.18 -4.43
C ASP A 73 22.67 -0.11 -2.90
N GLU A 74 21.58 -0.34 -2.16
CA GLU A 74 21.59 -0.39 -0.70
C GLU A 74 22.25 -1.67 -0.17
N PRO A 75 23.01 -1.63 0.95
CA PRO A 75 23.82 -2.76 1.42
C PRO A 75 23.05 -4.07 1.64
N PHE A 76 21.79 -3.99 2.09
CA PHE A 76 20.93 -5.16 2.32
C PHE A 76 19.91 -5.38 1.20
N ALA A 77 20.06 -4.72 0.05
CA ALA A 77 19.26 -4.98 -1.14
C ALA A 77 19.39 -6.44 -1.63
N GLN A 78 20.46 -7.15 -1.26
CA GLN A 78 20.70 -8.54 -1.66
C GLN A 78 20.08 -9.58 -0.72
N GLN A 79 19.48 -9.18 0.42
CA GLN A 79 18.86 -10.15 1.33
C GLN A 79 17.65 -10.84 0.67
N GLU A 80 17.24 -12.02 1.15
CA GLU A 80 15.99 -12.64 0.66
C GLU A 80 14.76 -12.15 1.43
N LYS A 81 14.94 -11.70 2.67
CA LYS A 81 13.88 -11.23 3.56
C LYS A 81 14.41 -10.09 4.42
N ILE A 82 13.58 -9.06 4.60
CA ILE A 82 13.86 -7.97 5.53
C ILE A 82 13.23 -8.27 6.89
N ARG A 83 14.02 -8.20 7.95
CA ARG A 83 13.57 -8.29 9.34
C ARG A 83 13.59 -6.90 9.96
N PRO A 84 12.83 -6.67 11.05
CA PRO A 84 12.84 -5.39 11.74
C PRO A 84 14.24 -4.92 12.15
N ILE A 85 15.13 -5.85 12.53
CA ILE A 85 16.52 -5.52 12.92
C ILE A 85 17.34 -4.91 11.77
N ASP A 86 17.06 -5.29 10.51
CA ASP A 86 17.76 -4.74 9.34
C ASP A 86 17.39 -3.27 9.07
N LEU A 87 16.29 -2.78 9.67
CA LEU A 87 15.76 -1.43 9.50
C LEU A 87 16.08 -0.49 10.66
N VAL A 88 16.67 -0.99 11.74
CA VAL A 88 17.02 -0.18 12.92
C VAL A 88 18.00 0.93 12.51
N GLY A 89 17.72 2.16 12.97
CA GLY A 89 18.53 3.34 12.68
C GLY A 89 18.41 3.88 11.25
N ARG A 90 17.63 3.24 10.37
CA ARG A 90 17.39 3.72 8.99
C ARG A 90 16.18 4.67 8.96
N PRO A 91 16.20 5.75 8.16
CA PRO A 91 15.01 6.57 7.96
C PRO A 91 13.94 5.78 7.19
N LEU A 92 12.78 5.61 7.80
CA LEU A 92 11.65 4.86 7.26
C LEU A 92 10.48 5.79 6.95
N ILE A 93 9.79 5.53 5.84
CA ILE A 93 8.48 6.10 5.53
C ILE A 93 7.47 4.99 5.29
N THR A 94 6.20 5.23 5.58
CA THR A 94 5.13 4.28 5.24
C THR A 94 3.80 4.98 4.95
N SER A 95 2.77 4.22 4.60
CA SER A 95 1.44 4.79 4.41
C SER A 95 0.90 5.38 5.71
N ARG A 96 0.21 6.52 5.62
CA ARG A 96 -0.43 7.17 6.78
C ARG A 96 -1.34 6.20 7.56
N GLN A 97 -2.06 5.34 6.85
CA GLN A 97 -2.94 4.32 7.43
C GLN A 97 -2.15 3.27 8.22
N ALA A 98 -1.08 2.70 7.65
CA ALA A 98 -0.28 1.69 8.35
C ALA A 98 0.38 2.25 9.61
N TYR A 99 0.83 3.51 9.56
CA TYR A 99 1.35 4.22 10.72
C TYR A 99 0.26 4.41 11.79
N LYS A 100 -0.91 4.94 11.41
CA LYS A 100 -2.05 5.19 12.31
C LYS A 100 -2.56 3.91 12.99
N HIS A 101 -2.63 2.80 12.27
CA HIS A 101 -3.11 1.52 12.80
C HIS A 101 -2.07 0.72 13.56
N GLY A 102 -0.88 1.27 13.70
CA GLY A 102 0.20 0.63 14.42
C GLY A 102 0.62 -0.72 13.82
N LEU A 103 0.61 -0.82 12.48
CA LEU A 103 0.85 -2.09 11.81
C LEU A 103 2.26 -2.63 12.11
N PHE A 104 3.25 -1.74 12.08
CA PHE A 104 4.64 -2.13 12.26
C PHE A 104 4.99 -2.37 13.72
N GLN A 105 4.28 -1.82 14.70
CA GLN A 105 4.42 -2.15 16.13
C GLN A 105 4.27 -3.66 16.34
N LYS A 106 3.21 -4.24 15.79
CA LYS A 106 2.93 -5.68 15.91
C LYS A 106 3.99 -6.52 15.20
N TRP A 107 4.49 -6.06 14.05
CA TRP A 107 5.47 -6.76 13.25
C TRP A 107 6.89 -6.70 13.85
N SER A 108 7.29 -5.56 14.41
CA SER A 108 8.63 -5.34 14.97
C SER A 108 8.77 -5.67 16.45
N ASN A 109 7.65 -5.86 17.15
CA ASN A 109 7.64 -6.20 18.58
C ASN A 109 8.53 -5.23 19.39
N THR A 110 9.47 -5.75 20.18
CA THR A 110 10.39 -4.99 21.04
C THR A 110 11.35 -4.07 20.28
N LEU A 111 11.46 -4.20 18.96
CA LEU A 111 12.31 -3.35 18.12
C LEU A 111 11.60 -2.10 17.62
N TYR A 112 10.30 -1.92 17.87
CA TYR A 112 9.54 -0.80 17.30
C TYR A 112 10.14 0.57 17.64
N ASP A 113 10.52 0.78 18.91
CA ASP A 113 11.07 2.06 19.37
C ASP A 113 12.46 2.37 18.77
N GLN A 114 13.10 1.39 18.14
CA GLN A 114 14.38 1.53 17.45
C GLN A 114 14.20 1.79 15.94
N LEU A 115 12.96 1.71 15.43
CA LEU A 115 12.63 2.06 14.05
C LEU A 115 12.42 3.57 13.93
N ASN A 116 13.12 4.19 12.97
CA ASN A 116 13.06 5.64 12.78
C ASN A 116 12.06 6.00 11.66
N PHE A 117 10.77 6.05 12.00
CA PHE A 117 9.74 6.53 11.08
C PHE A 117 9.80 8.06 10.94
N VAL A 118 10.40 8.55 9.85
CA VAL A 118 10.63 9.98 9.58
C VAL A 118 9.48 10.65 8.84
N GLY A 119 8.48 9.88 8.38
CA GLY A 119 7.34 10.44 7.67
C GLY A 119 6.34 9.41 7.17
N THR A 120 5.27 9.91 6.53
CA THR A 120 4.24 9.08 5.92
C THR A 120 3.86 9.57 4.53
N PHE A 121 3.22 8.72 3.73
CA PHE A 121 2.63 9.07 2.43
C PHE A 121 1.19 8.54 2.30
N ASN A 122 0.40 9.15 1.42
CA ASN A 122 -0.89 8.61 0.97
C ASN A 122 -0.76 7.95 -0.41
N LEU A 123 0.10 8.48 -1.28
CA LEU A 123 0.37 7.98 -2.62
C LEU A 123 1.75 7.29 -2.66
N ALA A 124 1.76 5.97 -2.88
CA ALA A 124 2.99 5.16 -2.93
C ALA A 124 4.00 5.66 -3.97
N PHE A 125 3.52 6.22 -5.09
CA PHE A 125 4.38 6.84 -6.12
C PHE A 125 5.27 7.94 -5.52
N ASN A 126 4.71 8.89 -4.77
CA ASN A 126 5.49 9.96 -4.15
C ASN A 126 6.49 9.42 -3.12
N GLY A 127 6.07 8.42 -2.33
CA GLY A 127 6.97 7.70 -1.43
C GLY A 127 8.16 7.08 -2.17
N SER A 128 7.91 6.47 -3.34
CA SER A 128 8.98 5.88 -4.15
C SER A 128 9.97 6.92 -4.68
N LEU A 129 9.51 8.13 -5.04
CA LEU A 129 10.41 9.20 -5.48
C LEU A 129 11.36 9.63 -4.36
N LEU A 130 10.88 9.68 -3.11
CA LEU A 130 11.74 9.96 -1.95
C LEU A 130 12.76 8.84 -1.71
N VAL A 131 12.39 7.58 -1.95
CA VAL A 131 13.35 6.46 -1.89
C VAL A 131 14.47 6.63 -2.92
N LYS A 132 14.15 7.11 -4.13
CA LYS A 132 15.17 7.33 -5.18
C LYS A 132 16.26 8.34 -4.76
N THR A 133 15.94 9.29 -3.88
CA THR A 133 16.91 10.28 -3.39
C THR A 133 17.85 9.76 -2.31
N ARG A 134 17.71 8.50 -1.86
CA ARG A 134 18.42 7.91 -0.69
C ARG A 134 18.00 8.49 0.66
N ALA A 135 16.94 9.29 0.72
CA ALA A 135 16.51 9.91 1.96
C ALA A 135 15.80 8.93 2.92
N ALA A 136 15.15 7.89 2.40
CA ALA A 136 14.39 6.95 3.21
C ALA A 136 14.22 5.58 2.52
N ILE A 137 13.85 4.58 3.31
CA ILE A 137 13.29 3.29 2.87
C ILE A 137 11.78 3.36 3.05
N ALA A 138 11.01 2.86 2.08
CA ALA A 138 9.56 2.84 2.18
C ALA A 138 9.03 1.45 2.52
N LEU A 139 8.23 1.34 3.57
CA LEU A 139 7.45 0.14 3.87
C LEU A 139 6.07 0.28 3.22
N LEU A 140 5.77 -0.57 2.24
CA LEU A 140 4.53 -0.53 1.45
C LEU A 140 4.13 -1.91 0.92
N TYR A 141 2.90 -2.03 0.43
CA TYR A 141 2.45 -3.26 -0.22
C TYR A 141 3.17 -3.50 -1.55
N ASP A 142 3.50 -4.75 -1.82
CA ASP A 142 4.01 -5.19 -3.11
C ASP A 142 3.09 -4.77 -4.27
N GLN A 143 3.69 -4.59 -5.45
CA GLN A 143 2.98 -4.26 -6.69
C GLN A 143 2.28 -2.88 -6.72
N LEU A 144 2.52 -2.00 -5.72
CA LEU A 144 2.07 -0.60 -5.77
C LEU A 144 3.02 0.33 -6.52
N VAL A 145 4.26 -0.09 -6.69
CA VAL A 145 5.32 0.66 -7.36
C VAL A 145 6.02 -0.28 -8.33
N ASP A 146 6.45 0.24 -9.47
CA ASP A 146 7.28 -0.51 -10.40
C ASP A 146 8.63 -0.84 -9.76
N VAL A 147 8.91 -2.13 -9.61
CA VAL A 147 10.11 -2.72 -9.03
C VAL A 147 10.85 -3.59 -10.07
N SER A 148 10.57 -3.37 -11.35
CA SER A 148 11.31 -3.98 -12.45
C SER A 148 12.80 -3.59 -12.41
N PRO A 149 13.71 -4.34 -13.04
CA PRO A 149 15.14 -3.99 -13.07
C PRO A 149 15.43 -2.57 -13.59
N ALA A 150 14.55 -2.02 -14.42
CA ALA A 150 14.67 -0.67 -14.97
C ALA A 150 14.30 0.44 -13.95
N SER A 151 13.61 0.12 -12.86
CA SER A 151 13.11 1.11 -11.91
C SER A 151 14.18 1.67 -10.97
N GLY A 152 15.32 0.96 -10.86
CA GLY A 152 16.40 1.27 -9.92
C GLY A 152 16.10 0.86 -8.47
N PHE A 153 14.97 0.22 -8.22
CA PHE A 153 14.64 -0.38 -6.93
C PHE A 153 15.03 -1.84 -6.90
N ARG A 154 15.26 -2.34 -5.69
CA ARG A 154 15.36 -3.77 -5.43
C ARG A 154 13.99 -4.46 -5.66
N PRO A 155 13.94 -5.71 -6.13
CA PRO A 155 12.75 -6.54 -6.07
C PRO A 155 12.18 -6.65 -4.63
N PRO A 156 10.86 -6.81 -4.47
CA PRO A 156 10.24 -6.97 -3.16
C PRO A 156 10.78 -8.23 -2.45
N ALA A 157 11.04 -8.10 -1.16
CA ALA A 157 11.46 -9.16 -0.24
C ALA A 157 10.61 -9.14 1.03
#